data_AF-A0A9D6FV32-F1
#
_entry.id   AF-A0A9D6FV32-F1
#
_cell.length_a   1.000
_cell.length_b   1.000
_cell.length_c   1.000
_cell.angle_alpha   90.00
_cell.angle_beta   90.00
_cell.angle_gamma   90.00
#
_symmetry.space_group_name_H-M   'P 1'
#
loop_
_entity.id
_entity.type
_entity.pdbx_description
1 polymer ?
#
loop_
_entity_poly.entity_id
_entity_poly.type
_entity_poly.pdbx_seq_one_letter_code
_entity_poly.pdbx_strand_id
1 'polypeptide(L)' 'IIVTYDEDFADARFYPLGKHHGVVRLRVWPTTTEQTQWALGRILESVPEERLQGSLIIIDNKRIRIRGGGDA' A
#
# COMPACT_ATOMS: atom_id res chain seq x y z
N ILE A 1 -3.96 6.73 -6.91
CA ILE A 1 -3.63 5.80 -5.80
C ILE A 1 -4.76 5.84 -4.78
N ILE A 2 -5.18 4.69 -4.26
CA ILE A 2 -6.10 4.61 -3.11
C ILE A 2 -5.30 4.21 -1.87
N VAL A 3 -5.59 4.85 -0.74
CA VAL A 3 -5.04 4.51 0.58
C VAL A 3 -6.21 4.14 1.49
N THR A 4 -6.21 2.94 2.05
CA THR A 4 -7.37 2.42 2.80
C THR A 4 -6.99 1.39 3.86
N TYR A 5 -7.82 1.25 4.90
CA TYR A 5 -7.77 0.12 5.84
C TYR A 5 -8.56 -1.10 5.36
N ASP A 6 -9.46 -0.88 4.39
CA ASP A 6 -10.33 -1.91 3.83
C ASP A 6 -9.50 -3.03 3.19
N GLU A 7 -9.80 -4.27 3.60
CA GLU A 7 -9.06 -5.44 3.16
C GLU A 7 -9.50 -5.96 1.79
N ASP A 8 -10.70 -5.61 1.34
CA ASP A 8 -11.23 -6.08 0.06
C ASP A 8 -10.44 -5.51 -1.13
N PHE A 9 -9.81 -4.35 -0.94
CA PHE A 9 -8.89 -3.76 -1.91
C PHE A 9 -7.58 -4.55 -2.09
N ALA A 10 -7.29 -5.53 -1.23
CA ALA A 10 -6.14 -6.44 -1.39
C ALA A 10 -6.47 -7.71 -2.20
N ASP A 11 -7.71 -7.89 -2.64
CA ASP A 11 -8.13 -9.05 -3.44
C ASP A 11 -7.79 -8.87 -4.92
N ALA A 12 -6.78 -9.62 -5.38
CA ALA A 12 -6.30 -9.56 -6.76
C ALA A 12 -7.31 -10.05 -7.82
N ARG A 13 -8.41 -10.72 -7.41
CA ARG A 13 -9.49 -11.13 -8.33
C ARG A 13 -10.33 -9.92 -8.77
N PHE A 14 -10.54 -8.97 -7.86
CA PHE A 14 -11.26 -7.73 -8.13
C PHE A 14 -10.32 -6.61 -8.58
N TYR A 15 -9.10 -6.59 -8.03
CA TYR A 15 -8.09 -5.57 -8.30
C TYR A 15 -6.76 -6.24 -8.73
N PRO A 16 -6.66 -6.74 -9.98
CA PRO A 16 -5.44 -7.39 -10.44
C PRO A 16 -4.26 -6.41 -10.48
N LEU A 17 -3.07 -6.90 -10.09
CA LEU A 17 -1.82 -6.14 -10.16
C LEU A 17 -1.57 -5.65 -11.59
N GLY A 18 -1.01 -4.46 -11.72
CA GLY A 18 -0.75 -3.78 -13.00
C GLY A 18 -1.99 -3.24 -13.71
N LYS A 19 -3.22 -3.61 -13.29
CA LYS A 19 -4.47 -3.14 -13.91
C LYS A 19 -5.17 -2.01 -13.16
N HIS A 20 -4.67 -1.65 -11.97
CA HIS A 20 -5.17 -0.53 -11.18
C HIS A 20 -4.07 0.54 -11.01
N HIS A 21 -4.45 1.77 -10.70
CA HIS A 21 -3.48 2.86 -10.48
C HIS A 21 -2.64 2.70 -9.20
N GLY A 22 -2.96 1.75 -8.32
CA GLY A 22 -2.18 1.41 -7.13
C GLY A 22 -3.01 1.52 -5.85
N VAL A 23 -2.77 0.60 -4.92
CA VAL A 23 -3.50 0.45 -3.66
C VAL A 23 -2.50 0.38 -2.51
N VAL A 24 -2.70 1.19 -1.49
CA VAL A 24 -2.01 1.13 -0.21
C VAL A 24 -3.00 0.63 0.85
N ARG A 25 -2.83 -0.61 1.30
CA ARG A 25 -3.63 -1.22 2.36
C ARG A 25 -2.92 -1.08 3.71
N LEU A 26 -3.53 -0.35 4.62
CA LEU A 26 -3.06 -0.10 5.97
C LEU A 26 -3.41 -1.29 6.88
N ARG A 27 -2.41 -1.81 7.60
CA ARG A 27 -2.52 -2.84 8.64
C ARG A 27 -1.88 -2.35 9.94
N VAL A 28 -2.15 -1.10 10.26
CA VAL A 28 -1.60 -0.43 11.44
C VAL A 28 -2.48 -0.71 12.64
N TRP A 29 -1.89 -1.21 13.72
CA TRP A 29 -2.56 -1.38 15.01
C TRP A 29 -1.65 -0.88 16.15
N PRO A 30 -2.18 -0.11 17.13
CA PRO A 30 -3.54 0.44 17.18
C PRO A 30 -3.79 1.46 16.06
N THR A 31 -5.04 1.55 15.59
CA THR A 31 -5.46 2.46 14.50
C THR A 31 -5.62 3.89 15.00
N THR A 32 -4.54 4.48 15.51
CA THR A 32 -4.51 5.90 15.89
C THR A 32 -4.07 6.77 14.72
N THR A 33 -4.41 8.06 14.77
CA THR A 33 -3.97 9.03 13.77
C THR A 33 -2.44 9.08 13.68
N GLU A 34 -1.74 9.07 14.81
CA GLU A 34 -0.28 9.15 14.90
C GLU A 34 0.37 7.92 14.24
N GLN A 35 -0.13 6.73 14.54
CA GLN A 35 0.39 5.49 13.95
C GLN A 35 0.12 5.43 12.44
N THR A 36 -1.03 5.95 12.01
CA THR A 36 -1.39 6.07 10.58
C THR A 36 -0.44 7.02 9.87
N GLN A 37 -0.25 8.22 10.41
CA GLN A 37 0.67 9.23 9.87
C GLN A 37 2.09 8.70 9.80
N TRP A 38 2.56 8.02 10.84
CA TRP A 38 3.90 7.42 10.86
C TRP A 38 4.07 6.30 9.82
N ALA A 39 3.03 5.48 9.60
CA ALA A 39 3.04 4.51 8.53
C ALA A 39 3.07 5.18 7.14
N LEU A 40 2.23 6.18 6.91
CA LEU A 40 2.21 6.92 5.64
C LEU A 40 3.55 7.62 5.37
N GLY A 41 4.17 8.22 6.40
CA GLY A 41 5.51 8.81 6.31
C GLY A 41 6.53 7.81 5.79
N ARG A 42 6.55 6.58 6.33
CA ARG A 42 7.45 5.54 5.81
C ARG A 42 7.21 5.20 4.34
N ILE A 43 5.97 5.23 3.84
CA ILE A 43 5.71 5.01 2.41
C ILE A 43 6.31 6.15 1.59
N LEU A 44 5.99 7.39 1.97
CA LEU A 44 6.45 8.58 1.26
C LEU A 44 7.99 8.70 1.22
N GLU A 45 8.67 8.26 2.28
CA GLU A 45 10.13 8.30 2.38
C GLU A 45 10.83 7.15 1.66
N SER A 46 10.21 5.97 1.57
CA SER A 46 10.91 4.75 1.15
C SER A 46 10.42 4.12 -0.15
N VAL A 47 9.24 4.50 -0.63
CA VAL A 47 8.65 3.89 -1.84
C VAL A 47 8.66 4.90 -2.98
N PRO A 48 9.47 4.68 -4.04
CA PRO A 48 9.46 5.52 -5.23
C PRO A 48 8.09 5.54 -5.90
N GLU A 49 7.73 6.66 -6.54
CA GLU A 49 6.42 6.85 -7.17
C GLU A 49 6.14 5.79 -8.24
N GLU A 50 7.16 5.37 -8.99
CA GLU A 50 7.05 4.37 -10.05
C GLU A 50 6.67 2.99 -9.47
N ARG A 51 7.07 2.72 -8.23
CA ARG A 51 6.73 1.50 -7.50
C ARG A 51 5.33 1.53 -6.91
N LEU A 52 4.68 2.70 -6.83
CA LEU A 52 3.29 2.83 -6.41
C LEU A 52 2.33 2.39 -7.52
N GLN A 53 2.65 2.75 -8.77
CA GLN A 53 1.80 2.48 -9.93
C GLN A 53 1.63 0.97 -10.16
N GLY A 54 0.38 0.53 -10.39
CA GLY A 54 0.10 -0.89 -10.63
C GLY A 54 0.36 -1.81 -9.44
N SER A 55 0.71 -1.29 -8.27
CA SER A 55 1.13 -2.10 -7.13
C SER A 55 0.06 -2.18 -6.03
N LEU A 56 0.08 -3.29 -5.29
CA LEU A 56 -0.57 -3.44 -3.99
C LEU A 56 0.51 -3.34 -2.92
N ILE A 57 0.46 -2.27 -2.15
CA ILE A 57 1.34 -2.01 -1.01
C ILE A 57 0.59 -2.32 0.26
N ILE A 58 1.17 -3.15 1.11
CA ILE A 58 0.63 -3.48 2.43
C ILE A 58 1.63 -2.99 3.46
N ILE A 59 1.17 -2.09 4.34
CA ILE A 59 2.01 -1.55 5.41
C ILE A 59 1.44 -1.89 6.78
N ASP A 60 2.28 -2.44 7.65
CA ASP A 60 2.01 -2.61 9.08
C ASP A 60 2.96 -1.73 9.90
N ASN A 61 2.84 -1.69 11.23
CA ASN A 61 3.70 -0.87 12.10
C ASN A 61 5.21 -1.15 12.00
N LYS A 62 5.66 -2.17 11.27
CA LYS A 62 7.07 -2.57 11.22
C LYS A 62 7.61 -2.74 9.80
N ARG A 63 6.75 -3.05 8.83
CA ARG A 63 7.17 -3.51 7.51
C ARG A 63 6.30 -2.93 6.40
N ILE A 64 6.91 -2.76 5.23
CA ILE A 64 6.25 -2.44 3.98
C ILE A 64 6.43 -3.65 3.06
N ARG A 65 5.32 -4.14 2.49
CA ARG A 65 5.32 -5.20 1.48
C ARG A 65 4.74 -4.64 0.20
N ILE A 66 5.49 -4.72 -0.89
CA ILE A 66 5.07 -4.24 -2.21
C ILE A 66 4.83 -5.48 -3.09
N ARG A 67 3.66 -5.53 -3.74
CA ARG A 67 3.29 -6.58 -4.69
C ARG A 67 2.97 -5.92 -6.03
N GLY A 68 3.67 -6.32 -7.08
CA GLY A 68 3.61 -5.63 -8.37
C GLY A 68 4.49 -4.37 -8.41
N GLY A 69 4.62 -3.81 -9.60
CA GLY A 69 5.47 -2.63 -9.89
C GLY A 69 6.85 -3.01 -10.43
N GLY A 70 6.94 -3.25 -11.74
CA GLY A 70 8.19 -3.26 -12.52
C GLY A 70 9.05 -4.51 -12.41
N ASP A 71 8.67 -5.58 -13.10
CA ASP A 71 9.54 -6.16 -14.13
C ASP A 71 8.74 -6.05 -15.44
N ALA A 72 9.32 -5.31 -16.40
CA ALA A 72 9.05 -5.57 -17.81
C ALA A 72 9.80 -6.85 -18.20
#